data_AF-A0A9J9KN72-F1
#
_entry.id   AF-A0A9J9KN72-F1
#
_cell.length_a   1.000
_cell.length_b   1.000
_cell.length_c   1.000
_cell.angle_alpha   90.00
_cell.angle_beta   90.00
_cell.angle_gamma   90.00
#
_symmetry.space_group_name_H-M   'P 1'
#
loop_
_entity.id
_entity.type
_entity.pdbx_description
1 polymer ?
#
loop_
_entity_poly.entity_id
_entity_poly.type
_entity_poly.pdbx_seq_one_letter_code
_entity_poly.pdbx_strand_id
1 'polypeptide(L)' 'MSTTKKLRLGPLPKTESVKLTFACPVSLKADLDRYAALHAQAYGETVDVMTLIPHMLEAFMAGDRAFRRRQAKNEKAAPA' A
#
# COMPACT_ATOMS: atom_id res chain seq x y z
N MET A 1 -33.01 32.13 12.64
CA MET A 1 -33.50 30.75 12.40
C MET A 1 -33.18 30.38 10.96
N SER A 2 -32.04 29.72 10.70
CA SER A 2 -31.71 29.21 9.37
C SER A 2 -31.35 27.74 9.50
N THR A 3 -32.28 26.89 9.08
CA THR A 3 -32.22 25.43 9.19
C THR A 3 -31.30 24.87 8.10
N THR A 4 -30.01 24.71 8.44
CA THR A 4 -29.07 23.94 7.63
C THR A 4 -29.54 22.48 7.56
N LYS A 5 -30.06 22.08 6.40
CA LYS A 5 -30.39 20.69 6.04
C LYS A 5 -29.19 19.80 6.37
N LYS A 6 -29.29 19.00 7.44
CA LYS A 6 -28.30 17.96 7.77
C LYS A 6 -28.33 16.92 6.66
N LEU A 7 -27.33 16.98 5.77
CA LEU A 7 -27.10 15.92 4.79
C LEU A 7 -26.93 14.60 5.55
N ARG A 8 -27.58 13.54 5.05
CA ARG A 8 -27.53 12.20 5.65
C ARG A 8 -26.14 11.56 5.59
N LEU A 9 -25.26 12.10 4.75
CA LEU A 9 -23.87 11.70 4.65
C LEU A 9 -23.06 12.60 5.60
N GLY A 10 -22.50 11.99 6.64
CA GLY A 10 -21.50 12.64 7.48
C GLY A 10 -20.23 12.97 6.69
N PRO A 11 -19.26 13.67 7.30
CA PRO A 11 -17.98 13.93 6.66
C PRO A 11 -17.34 12.61 6.20
N LEU A 12 -16.91 12.57 4.93
CA LEU A 12 -16.27 11.39 4.35
C LEU A 12 -14.95 11.08 5.06
N PRO A 13 -14.59 9.79 5.23
CA PRO A 13 -13.31 9.41 5.79
C PRO A 13 -12.18 9.98 4.94
N LYS A 14 -11.19 10.61 5.59
CA LYS A 14 -9.99 11.09 4.92
C LYS A 14 -9.14 9.89 4.55
N THR A 15 -9.05 9.61 3.26
CA THR A 15 -8.07 8.64 2.74
C THR A 15 -6.76 9.39 2.57
N GLU A 16 -5.84 9.24 3.52
CA GLU A 16 -4.51 9.83 3.42
C GLU A 16 -3.63 8.93 2.54
N SER A 17 -3.04 9.51 1.51
CA SER A 17 -2.09 8.83 0.63
C SER A 17 -0.80 9.65 0.59
N VAL A 18 0.34 8.95 0.75
CA VAL A 18 1.66 9.58 0.68
C VAL A 18 2.30 9.18 -0.64
N LYS A 19 2.68 10.18 -1.44
CA LYS A 19 3.44 9.95 -2.68
C LYS A 19 4.92 9.78 -2.33
N LEU A 20 5.49 8.67 -2.75
CA LEU A 20 6.93 8.40 -2.63
C LEU A 20 7.55 8.40 -4.03
N THR A 21 8.68 9.08 -4.18
CA THR A 21 9.50 9.04 -5.41
C THR A 21 10.82 8.35 -5.09
N PHE A 22 11.21 7.35 -5.88
CA PHE A 22 12.48 6.64 -5.70
C PHE A 22 13.15 6.41 -7.06
N ALA A 23 14.47 6.29 -7.04
CA ALA A 23 15.24 5.87 -8.21
C ALA A 23 15.11 4.35 -8.35
N CYS A 24 14.40 3.90 -9.39
CA CYS A 24 14.28 2.48 -9.70
C CYS A 24 15.41 2.07 -10.66
N PRO A 25 16.29 1.12 -10.29
CA PRO A 25 17.26 0.56 -11.22
C PRO A 25 16.58 -0.04 -12.46
N VAL A 26 17.22 0.11 -13.63
CA VAL A 26 16.66 -0.37 -14.90
C VAL A 26 16.37 -1.88 -14.88
N SER A 27 17.27 -2.66 -14.28
CA SER A 27 17.09 -4.11 -14.11
C SER A 27 15.85 -4.43 -13.28
N LEU A 28 15.65 -3.72 -12.17
CA LEU A 28 14.48 -3.91 -11.31
C LEU A 28 13.18 -3.56 -12.04
N LYS A 29 13.16 -2.47 -12.82
CA LYS A 29 11.98 -2.12 -13.63
C LYS A 29 11.64 -3.22 -14.63
N ALA A 30 12.64 -3.78 -15.32
CA ALA A 30 12.43 -4.86 -16.27
C ALA A 30 11.89 -6.13 -15.60
N ASP A 31 12.39 -6.47 -14.41
CA ASP A 31 11.88 -7.62 -13.65
C ASP A 31 10.45 -7.39 -13.16
N LEU A 32 10.11 -6.18 -12.73
CA LEU A 32 8.75 -5.81 -12.33
C LEU A 32 7.78 -5.88 -13.52
N ASP A 33 8.18 -5.42 -14.71
CA ASP A 33 7.37 -5.53 -15.93
C ASP A 33 7.12 -6.98 -16.30
N ARG A 34 8.15 -7.83 -16.22
CA ARG A 34 8.01 -9.27 -16.46
C ARG A 34 7.08 -9.93 -15.45
N TYR A 35 7.20 -9.55 -14.17
CA TYR A 35 6.31 -10.07 -13.14
C TYR A 35 4.86 -9.68 -13.40
N ALA A 36 4.58 -8.42 -13.76
CA ALA A 36 3.24 -7.97 -14.11
C ALA A 36 2.66 -8.74 -15.31
N ALA A 37 3.47 -9.01 -16.34
CA ALA A 37 3.06 -9.82 -17.48
C ALA A 37 2.74 -11.27 -17.10
N LEU A 38 3.51 -11.87 -16.19
CA LEU A 38 3.23 -13.22 -15.67
C LEU A 38 1.97 -13.25 -14.80
N HIS A 39 1.77 -12.23 -13.96
CA HIS A 39 0.56 -12.09 -13.16
C HIS A 39 -0.68 -11.98 -14.04
N ALA A 40 -0.63 -11.20 -15.12
CA ALA A 40 -1.71 -11.07 -16.08
C ALA A 40 -2.03 -12.39 -16.80
N GLN A 41 -1.01 -13.17 -17.13
CA GLN A 41 -1.20 -14.51 -17.71
C GLN A 41 -1.84 -15.48 -16.70
N ALA A 42 -1.49 -15.39 -15.42
CA ALA A 42 -2.00 -16.29 -14.39
C ALA A 42 -3.44 -15.97 -13.97
N TYR A 43 -3.81 -14.68 -13.90
CA TYR A 43 -5.10 -14.23 -13.36
C TYR A 43 -6.04 -13.61 -14.41
N GLY A 44 -5.59 -13.48 -15.66
CA GLY A 44 -6.38 -12.94 -16.77
C GLY A 44 -6.58 -11.42 -16.74
N GLU A 45 -5.96 -10.71 -15.80
CA GLU A 45 -6.09 -9.27 -15.63
C GLU A 45 -4.74 -8.57 -15.76
N THR A 46 -4.65 -7.59 -16.66
CA THR A 46 -3.47 -6.75 -16.81
C THR A 46 -3.34 -5.82 -15.62
N VAL A 47 -2.25 -5.96 -14.86
CA VAL A 47 -1.97 -5.13 -13.69
C VAL A 47 -0.80 -4.20 -14.01
N ASP A 48 -0.93 -2.92 -13.67
CA ASP A 48 0.16 -1.96 -13.79
C ASP A 48 1.21 -2.17 -12.69
N VAL A 49 2.48 -1.99 -13.01
CA VAL A 49 3.57 -2.11 -12.04
C VAL A 49 3.39 -1.12 -10.89
N MET A 50 2.88 0.09 -11.16
CA MET A 50 2.68 1.10 -10.10
C MET A 50 1.60 0.68 -9.09
N THR A 51 0.61 -0.11 -9.50
CA THR A 51 -0.41 -0.65 -8.57
C THR A 51 0.10 -1.88 -7.84
N LEU A 52 0.97 -2.66 -8.48
CA LEU A 52 1.55 -3.86 -7.90
C LEU A 52 2.60 -3.57 -6.81
N ILE A 53 3.44 -2.54 -7.00
CA ILE A 53 4.54 -2.21 -6.07
C ILE A 53 4.03 -2.04 -4.62
N PRO A 54 2.99 -1.24 -4.32
CA PRO A 54 2.48 -1.11 -2.95
C PRO A 54 2.09 -2.46 -2.34
N HIS A 55 1.39 -3.32 -3.08
CA HIS A 55 0.98 -4.64 -2.60
C HIS A 55 2.17 -5.57 -2.35
N MET A 56 3.19 -5.55 -3.22
CA MET A 56 4.41 -6.33 -3.02
C MET A 56 5.17 -5.87 -1.77
N LEU A 57 5.26 -4.56 -1.55
CA LEU A 57 5.92 -4.00 -0.36
C LEU A 57 5.15 -4.33 0.92
N GLU A 58 3.82 -4.25 0.89
CA GLU A 58 2.98 -4.64 2.02
C GLU A 58 3.17 -6.13 2.36
N ALA A 59 3.10 -7.01 1.36
CA ALA A 59 3.32 -8.45 1.55
C ALA A 59 4.74 -8.75 2.06
N PHE A 60 5.75 -8.02 1.57
CA PHE A 60 7.13 -8.14 2.05
C PHE A 60 7.26 -7.76 3.53
N MET A 61 6.72 -6.60 3.93
CA MET A 61 6.75 -6.11 5.32
C MET A 61 5.95 -7.03 6.25
N ALA A 62 4.79 -7.49 5.80
CA ALA A 62 3.98 -8.47 6.51
C ALA A 62 4.63 -9.86 6.57
N GLY A 63 5.51 -10.20 5.63
CA GLY A 63 6.27 -11.45 5.59
C GLY A 63 7.46 -11.46 6.54
N ASP A 64 8.14 -10.33 6.72
CA ASP A 64 9.36 -10.23 7.53
C ASP A 64 9.07 -10.40 9.03
N ARG A 65 9.38 -11.60 9.55
CA ARG A 65 9.19 -11.94 10.96
C ARG A 65 10.14 -11.18 11.88
N ALA A 66 11.37 -10.91 11.45
CA ALA A 66 12.35 -10.20 12.26
C ALA A 66 11.93 -8.74 12.43
N PHE A 67 11.44 -8.13 11.36
CA PHE A 67 10.83 -6.81 11.38
C PHE A 67 9.61 -6.75 12.32
N ARG A 68 8.63 -7.65 12.15
CA ARG A 68 7.42 -7.70 12.99
C ARG A 68 7.73 -7.90 14.48
N ARG A 69 8.71 -8.76 14.82
CA ARG A 69 9.13 -8.99 16.21
C ARG A 69 9.71 -7.73 16.86
N ARG A 70 10.35 -6.85 16.09
CA ARG A 70 10.91 -5.59 16.59
C ARG A 70 9.83 -4.51 16.71
N GLN A 71 8.86 -4.46 15.79
CA GLN A 71 7.70 -3.57 15.90
C GLN A 71 6.87 -3.88 17.15
N ALA A 72 6.53 -5.14 17.39
CA ALA A 72 5.73 -5.53 18.55
C ALA A 72 6.42 -5.23 19.90
N LYS A 73 7.75 -5.15 19.93
CA LYS A 73 8.52 -4.72 21.11
C LYS A 73 8.45 -3.22 21.34
N ASN A 74 8.44 -2.42 20.27
CA ASN A 74 8.29 -0.96 20.35
C ASN A 74 6.86 -0.54 20.72
N GLU A 75 5.83 -1.21 20.19
CA GLU A 75 4.42 -0.94 20.53
C GLU A 75 4.10 -1.24 21.99
N LYS A 76 4.71 -2.29 22.57
CA LYS A 76 4.58 -2.60 24.00
C LYS A 76 5.37 -1.67 24.92
N ALA A 77 6.24 -0.82 24.37
CA ALA A 77 7.10 0.09 25.13
C ALA A 77 6.62 1.55 25.08
N ALA A 78 5.57 1.87 24.33
CA ALA A 78 4.94 3.18 24.35
C ALA A 78 3.90 3.25 25.50
N PRO A 79 4.11 4.05 26.56
CA PRO A 79 3.04 4.35 27.51
C PRO A 79 2.04 5.31 26.87
N ALA A 80 0.76 5.13 27.24
CA ALA A 80 -0.32 6.08 26.98
C ALA A 80 -0.12 7.40 27.74
#